data_AF-A0A6G3XZZ5-F1
#
_entry.id   AF-A0A6G3XZZ5-F1
#
_cell.length_a   1.000
_cell.length_b   1.000
_cell.length_c   1.000
_cell.angle_alpha   90.00
_cell.angle_beta   90.00
_cell.angle_gamma   90.00
#
_symmetry.space_group_name_H-M   'P 1'
#
loop_
_entity.id
_entity.type
_entity.pdbx_description
1 polymer ?
#
loop_
_entity_poly.entity_id
_entity_poly.type
_entity_poly.pdbx_seq_one_letter_code
_entity_poly.pdbx_strand_id
1 'polypeptide(L)' 'ASERDEHNAVRTRAGLFDLSHMGEITVTGPEAAAFLSYALVGNIATVGNGRARYTMIVQEDGGIVDDLIVYRLGESEYMV' A
#
# COMPACT_ATOMS: atom_id res chain seq x y z
N ALA A 1 -12.74 -0.01 -25.07
CA ALA A 1 -13.20 1.23 -25.73
C ALA A 1 -11.95 1.98 -26.16
N SER A 2 -11.94 3.30 -26.41
CA SER A 2 -10.64 4.00 -26.43
C SER A 2 -10.20 4.32 -25.01
N GLU A 3 -8.89 4.46 -24.77
CA GLU A 3 -8.32 4.93 -23.50
C GLU A 3 -9.01 6.21 -22.99
N ARG A 4 -9.34 7.13 -23.91
CA ARG A 4 -10.03 8.38 -23.58
C ARG A 4 -11.47 8.15 -23.14
N ASP A 5 -12.17 7.20 -23.76
CA ASP A 5 -13.54 6.87 -23.37
C ASP A 5 -13.57 6.18 -22.00
N GLU A 6 -12.59 5.31 -21.71
CA GLU A 6 -12.43 4.65 -20.41
C GLU A 6 -12.07 5.66 -19.31
N HIS A 7 -11.14 6.58 -19.59
CA HIS A 7 -10.83 7.71 -18.72
C HIS A 7 -12.08 8.54 -18.39
N ASN A 8 -12.85 8.94 -19.41
CA ASN A 8 -14.07 9.71 -19.22
C ASN A 8 -15.12 8.94 -18.42
N ALA A 9 -15.26 7.63 -18.64
CA ALA A 9 -16.17 6.78 -17.88
C ALA A 9 -15.79 6.75 -16.39
N VAL A 10 -14.52 6.58 -16.05
CA VAL A 10 -14.01 6.60 -14.67
C VAL A 10 -14.23 7.95 -14.01
N ARG A 11 -13.96 9.04 -14.73
CA ARG A 11 -14.07 10.42 -14.20
C ARG A 11 -15.49 10.91 -14.00
N THR A 12 -16.44 10.44 -14.82
CA THR A 12 -17.81 10.95 -14.81
C THR A 12 -18.82 9.95 -14.24
N ARG A 13 -18.45 8.68 -14.11
CA ARG A 13 -19.30 7.58 -13.63
C ARG A 13 -18.49 6.59 -12.78
N ALA A 14 -18.12 5.45 -13.35
CA ALA A 14 -17.39 4.36 -12.71
C ALA A 14 -16.58 3.60 -13.78
N GLY A 15 -15.50 2.95 -13.33
CA GLY A 15 -14.75 1.98 -14.14
C GLY A 15 -14.35 0.79 -13.29
N LEU A 16 -14.11 -0.34 -13.96
CA LEU A 16 -13.65 -1.58 -13.34
C LEU A 16 -12.22 -1.83 -13.82
N PHE A 17 -11.32 -2.08 -12.88
CA PHE A 17 -9.92 -2.36 -13.15
C PHE A 17 -9.55 -3.70 -12.54
N ASP A 18 -8.83 -4.52 -13.30
CA ASP A 18 -8.18 -5.71 -12.79
C ASP A 18 -6.80 -5.32 -12.26
N LEU A 19 -6.66 -5.33 -10.93
CA LEU A 19 -5.40 -5.03 -10.23
C LEU A 19 -4.77 -6.29 -9.60
N SER A 20 -5.23 -7.49 -9.98
CA SER A 20 -4.77 -8.75 -9.40
C SER A 20 -3.29 -9.08 -9.64
N HIS A 21 -2.61 -8.31 -10.49
CA HIS A 21 -1.18 -8.46 -10.75
C HIS A 21 -0.29 -7.83 -9.66
N MET A 22 -0.85 -6.99 -8.79
CA MET A 22 -0.11 -6.39 -7.68
C MET A 22 0.30 -7.48 -6.67
N GLY A 23 1.54 -7.40 -6.19
CA GLY A 23 1.99 -8.28 -5.13
C GLY A 23 1.32 -7.93 -3.81
N GLU A 24 0.93 -8.95 -3.05
CA GLU A 24 0.35 -8.79 -1.70
C GLU A 24 1.20 -9.58 -0.71
N ILE A 25 1.67 -8.92 0.35
CA ILE A 25 2.51 -9.54 1.39
C ILE A 25 1.87 -9.33 2.76
N THR A 26 1.50 -10.42 3.43
CA THR A 26 0.98 -10.37 4.80
C THR A 26 2.13 -10.39 5.81
N VAL A 27 2.14 -9.42 6.73
CA VAL A 27 3.09 -9.32 7.83
C VAL A 27 2.34 -9.42 9.15
N THR A 28 2.71 -10.39 9.98
CA THR A 28 2.03 -10.67 11.25
C THR A 28 2.99 -10.76 12.42
N GLY A 29 2.49 -10.49 13.62
CA GLY A 29 3.21 -10.63 14.88
C GLY A 29 3.32 -9.32 15.67
N PRO A 30 3.72 -9.41 16.95
CA PRO A 30 3.73 -8.27 17.87
C PRO A 30 4.66 -7.14 17.42
N GLU A 31 5.67 -7.45 16.61
CA GLU A 31 6.66 -6.49 16.10
C GLU A 31 6.38 -6.02 14.67
N ALA A 32 5.28 -6.45 14.04
CA ALA A 32 4.98 -6.13 12.64
C ALA A 32 4.98 -4.62 12.37
N ALA A 33 4.40 -3.82 13.27
CA ALA A 33 4.40 -2.37 13.15
C ALA A 33 5.81 -1.76 13.20
N ALA A 34 6.66 -2.25 14.12
CA ALA A 34 8.03 -1.77 14.28
C ALA A 34 8.90 -2.17 13.08
N PHE A 35 8.78 -3.42 12.61
CA PHE A 35 9.44 -3.91 11.42
C PHE A 35 9.07 -3.08 10.19
N LEU A 36 7.79 -2.83 9.95
CA LEU A 36 7.34 -2.03 8.81
C LEU A 36 7.76 -0.56 8.92
N SER A 37 7.73 0.04 10.12
CA SER A 37 8.26 1.39 10.33
C SER A 37 9.78 1.50 10.17
N TYR A 38 10.52 0.39 10.29
CA TYR A 38 11.94 0.34 10.00
C TYR A 38 12.22 0.17 8.50
N ALA A 39 11.48 -0.74 7.84
CA ALA A 39 11.68 -1.06 6.43
C ALA A 39 11.16 0.02 5.47
N LEU A 40 10.17 0.81 5.89
CA LEU A 40 9.46 1.75 5.05
C LEU A 40 9.69 3.20 5.50
N VAL A 41 9.64 4.13 4.56
CA VAL A 41 9.80 5.57 4.84
C VAL A 41 8.70 6.10 5.76
N GLY A 42 7.47 5.62 5.59
CA GLY A 42 6.32 6.01 6.39
C GLY A 42 6.26 5.26 7.73
N ASN A 43 6.01 5.98 8.82
CA ASN A 43 5.86 5.37 10.14
C ASN A 43 4.54 4.58 10.27
N ILE A 44 4.55 3.28 10.01
CA ILE A 44 3.35 2.42 9.99
C ILE A 44 2.72 2.28 11.39
N ALA A 45 3.49 2.38 12.47
CA ALA A 45 2.96 2.30 13.83
C ALA A 45 1.89 3.35 14.17
N THR A 46 1.81 4.47 13.43
CA THR A 46 0.77 5.49 13.65
C THR A 46 -0.52 5.24 12.87
N VAL A 47 -0.59 4.18 12.06
CA VAL A 47 -1.78 3.84 11.26
C VAL A 47 -2.77 3.13 12.16
N GLY A 48 -4.01 3.61 12.23
CA GLY A 48 -5.08 2.96 13.00
C GLY A 48 -5.60 1.70 12.31
N ASN A 49 -6.24 0.79 13.06
CA ASN A 49 -6.87 -0.40 12.49
C ASN A 49 -7.90 -0.03 11.41
N GLY A 50 -7.96 -0.82 10.33
CA GLY A 50 -8.82 -0.59 9.17
C GLY A 50 -8.42 0.61 8.31
N ARG A 51 -7.22 1.18 8.53
CA ARG A 51 -6.68 2.29 7.75
C ARG A 51 -5.49 1.80 6.93
N ALA A 52 -5.20 2.56 5.87
CA ALA A 52 -4.06 2.32 5.01
C ALA A 52 -3.15 3.53 4.94
N ARG A 53 -1.89 3.32 4.54
CA ARG A 53 -0.92 4.38 4.29
C ARG A 53 -0.11 4.06 3.04
N TYR A 54 -0.05 5.02 2.12
CA TYR A 54 0.92 5.05 1.04
C TYR A 54 2.32 5.38 1.58
N THR A 55 3.33 4.67 1.13
CA THR A 55 4.72 4.81 1.56
C THR A 55 5.66 4.28 0.48
N MET A 56 6.96 4.40 0.72
CA MET A 56 8.02 3.85 -0.14
C MET A 56 8.92 2.92 0.67
N ILE A 57 9.56 1.99 -0.03
CA ILE A 57 10.75 1.30 0.41
C ILE A 57 11.95 1.86 -0.37
N VAL A 58 13.05 2.12 0.34
CA VAL A 58 14.23 2.77 -0.22
C VAL A 58 15.49 1.99 0.17
N GLN A 59 16.54 2.14 -0.63
CA GLN A 59 17.88 1.68 -0.28
C GLN A 59 18.53 2.59 0.76
N GLU A 60 19.68 2.17 1.31
CA GLU A 60 20.43 2.93 2.32
C GLU A 60 20.86 4.34 1.86
N ASP A 61 21.07 4.53 0.55
CA ASP A 61 21.40 5.82 -0.07
C ASP A 61 20.16 6.69 -0.38
N GLY A 62 18.96 6.19 -0.06
CA GLY A 62 17.69 6.85 -0.34
C GLY A 62 17.13 6.60 -1.74
N GLY A 63 17.79 5.79 -2.58
CA GLY A 63 17.24 5.38 -3.88
C GLY A 63 15.94 4.59 -3.69
N ILE A 64 14.87 4.98 -4.41
CA ILE A 64 13.57 4.30 -4.34
C ILE A 64 13.70 2.89 -4.91
N VAL A 65 13.25 1.90 -4.14
CA VAL A 65 13.10 0.52 -4.60
C VAL A 65 11.68 0.32 -5.12
N ASP A 66 10.67 0.74 -4.36
CA ASP A 66 9.26 0.61 -4.73
C ASP A 66 8.35 1.56 -3.91
N ASP A 67 7.11 1.74 -4.37
CA ASP A 67 6.04 2.38 -3.62
C ASP A 67 4.90 1.41 -3.26
N LEU A 68 4.32 1.58 -2.08
CA LEU A 68 3.49 0.55 -1.44
C LEU A 68 2.29 1.20 -0.73
N ILE A 69 1.21 0.43 -0.56
CA ILE A 69 0.09 0.80 0.31
C ILE A 69 -0.02 -0.25 1.42
N VAL A 70 0.29 0.14 2.65
CA VAL A 70 0.18 -0.75 3.80
C VAL A 70 -1.17 -0.58 4.47
N TYR A 71 -1.93 -1.67 4.57
CA TYR A 71 -3.19 -1.77 5.31
C TYR A 71 -2.96 -2.37 6.69
N ARG A 72 -3.48 -1.73 7.75
CA ARG A 72 -3.52 -2.33 9.09
C ARG A 72 -4.84 -3.08 9.26
N LEU A 73 -4.80 -4.40 9.21
CA LEU A 73 -5.98 -5.26 9.26
C LEU A 73 -6.35 -5.67 10.70
N GLY A 74 -5.39 -5.62 11.62
CA GLY A 74 -5.61 -5.87 13.04
C GLY A 74 -4.51 -5.27 13.92
N GLU A 75 -4.48 -5.65 15.20
CA GLU A 75 -3.46 -5.16 16.13
C GLU A 75 -2.03 -5.54 15.71
N SER A 76 -1.88 -6.74 15.17
CA SER A 76 -0.59 -7.34 14.79
C SER A 76 -0.64 -7.98 13.40
N GLU A 77 -1.47 -7.46 12.50
CA GLU A 77 -1.65 -7.98 11.13
C GLU A 77 -1.74 -6.83 10.14
N TYR A 78 -0.88 -6.89 9.13
CA TYR A 78 -0.74 -5.89 8.08
C TYR A 78 -0.67 -6.58 6.73
N MET A 79 -1.22 -5.92 5.71
CA MET A 79 -1.05 -6.31 4.31
C MET A 79 -0.33 -5.17 3.61
N VAL A 80 0.83 -5.49 3.06
CA VAL A 80 1.61 -4.61 2.19
C VAL A 80 1.23 -4.90 0.76
#